data_AF-A0A9N8I0A1-F1
#
_entry.id   AF-A0A9N8I0A1-F1
#
_cell.length_a   1.000
_cell.length_b   1.000
_cell.length_c   1.000
_cell.angle_alpha   90.00
_cell.angle_beta   90.00
_cell.angle_gamma   90.00
#
_symmetry.space_group_name_H-M   'P 1'
#
loop_
_entity.id
_entity.type
_entity.pdbx_description
1 polymer ?
#
loop_
_entity_poly.entity_id
_entity_poly.type
_entity_poly.pdbx_seq_one_letter_code
_entity_poly.pdbx_strand_id
1 'polypeptide(L)'
;MMGRFLTVMTEKSASLRRIGSAIFEPKYGRTKLQSLSRTDSLDWILVIDKFHVDYKYKKDGASNVGASALQAFLSLRAVVHNVSCAVYEMDPREAMTREELDSQKGKDRDEEKESKQPFRWNLAERSIRKEREEELHFSLCRRADANQFLRIGFFQDQALAMRGNGNYLVASGKHWSRDSARLSHEEAEAISFYKPRVFPAPVGKDSELHQMIREGGANIEHKVKSLISQGASVTRSLALHTAVANSNRKVVLLLLRLDREGFDPNGTTPLMLATREAANLPEDDETEILDILLAAGADRSAQNLEGKTAYGLLLDWRGDYWAMEHLGRGKNMCFTVLKQQVSEEETAQKLLPPNGPSPADETGGVMEGFVHFDDWSSDGSTLPPSCAEYDSDPYDSDDW
;
A
#
# COMPACT_ATOMS: atom_id res chain seq x y z
N MET A 1 12.36 -21.35 -12.83
CA MET A 1 11.36 -21.33 -11.74
C MET A 1 10.72 -19.94 -11.74
N MET A 2 9.54 -19.79 -12.37
CA MET A 2 8.72 -18.58 -12.26
C MET A 2 7.44 -19.02 -11.54
N GLY A 3 7.28 -18.57 -10.30
CA GLY A 3 6.07 -18.82 -9.50
C GLY A 3 4.90 -18.03 -10.08
N ARG A 4 3.95 -18.74 -10.67
CA ARG A 4 2.60 -18.24 -10.96
C ARG A 4 1.74 -18.54 -9.74
N PHE A 5 1.38 -17.51 -8.99
CA PHE A 5 0.28 -17.52 -8.02
C PHE A 5 -0.73 -16.47 -8.52
N LEU A 6 -2.06 -16.59 -8.42
CA LEU A 6 -2.98 -17.69 -8.14
C LEU A 6 -4.32 -17.19 -8.72
N THR A 7 -5.09 -18.06 -9.36
CA THR A 7 -6.44 -17.76 -9.87
C THR A 7 -7.46 -18.32 -8.89
N VAL A 8 -8.45 -17.53 -8.45
CA VAL A 8 -9.73 -18.08 -7.96
C VAL A 8 -10.88 -17.24 -8.50
N MET A 9 -11.71 -17.84 -9.36
CA MET A 9 -13.02 -17.29 -9.75
C MET A 9 -14.01 -18.45 -9.91
N THR A 10 -15.17 -18.39 -9.23
CA THR A 10 -16.23 -19.42 -9.20
C THR A 10 -17.26 -19.21 -10.34
N GLU A 11 -18.18 -20.15 -10.58
CA GLU A 11 -19.10 -20.19 -11.76
C GLU A 11 -19.81 -18.89 -12.16
N LYS A 12 -20.17 -18.00 -11.20
CA LYS A 12 -20.72 -16.65 -11.52
C LYS A 12 -19.74 -15.76 -12.31
N SER A 13 -18.45 -16.09 -12.30
CA SER A 13 -17.40 -15.42 -13.05
C SER A 13 -17.36 -15.77 -14.54
N ALA A 14 -18.04 -16.82 -14.99
CA ALA A 14 -18.00 -17.21 -16.40
C ALA A 14 -18.62 -16.12 -17.30
N SER A 15 -19.69 -15.50 -16.83
CA SER A 15 -20.35 -14.36 -17.49
C SER A 15 -19.47 -13.12 -17.49
N LEU A 16 -18.85 -12.78 -16.35
CA LEU A 16 -17.90 -11.66 -16.26
C LEU A 16 -16.65 -11.89 -17.11
N ARG A 17 -16.18 -13.15 -17.22
CA ARG A 17 -15.08 -13.52 -18.11
C ARG A 17 -15.49 -13.37 -19.57
N ARG A 18 -16.68 -13.81 -19.97
CA ARG A 18 -17.18 -13.62 -21.35
C ARG A 18 -17.33 -12.13 -21.69
N ILE A 19 -17.88 -11.34 -20.77
CA ILE A 19 -18.09 -9.91 -21.00
C ILE A 19 -16.75 -9.14 -21.01
N GLY A 20 -15.85 -9.43 -20.05
CA GLY A 20 -14.49 -8.90 -20.04
C GLY A 20 -13.74 -9.29 -21.31
N SER A 21 -13.75 -10.57 -21.70
CA SER A 21 -13.12 -11.03 -22.94
C SER A 21 -13.73 -10.41 -24.20
N ALA A 22 -15.03 -10.09 -24.21
CA ALA A 22 -15.72 -9.46 -25.34
C ALA A 22 -15.41 -7.96 -25.45
N ILE A 23 -15.34 -7.25 -24.32
CA ILE A 23 -14.98 -5.83 -24.27
C ILE A 23 -13.48 -5.63 -24.53
N PHE A 24 -12.66 -6.57 -24.05
CA PHE A 24 -11.20 -6.54 -24.17
C PHE A 24 -10.67 -7.53 -25.22
N GLU A 25 -11.46 -7.81 -26.27
CA GLU A 25 -10.97 -8.57 -27.43
C GLU A 25 -9.67 -7.95 -27.96
N PRO A 26 -8.73 -8.75 -28.49
CA PRO A 26 -7.39 -8.31 -28.92
C PRO A 26 -7.38 -7.24 -30.02
N LYS A 27 -8.55 -6.83 -30.54
CA LYS A 27 -8.68 -5.72 -31.49
C LYS A 27 -8.39 -4.35 -30.86
N TYR A 28 -8.58 -4.15 -29.55
CA TYR A 28 -8.53 -2.81 -28.91
C TYR A 28 -7.50 -2.64 -27.78
N GLY A 29 -6.83 -3.71 -27.33
CA GLY A 29 -5.81 -3.63 -26.27
C GLY A 29 -5.52 -5.01 -25.67
N ARG A 30 -4.45 -5.12 -24.87
CA ARG A 30 -4.15 -6.31 -24.06
C ARG A 30 -4.37 -5.97 -22.59
N THR A 31 -5.61 -5.89 -22.15
CA THR A 31 -5.94 -5.72 -20.73
C THR A 31 -5.83 -7.07 -20.04
N LYS A 32 -5.00 -7.16 -18.98
CA LYS A 32 -4.89 -8.37 -18.17
C LYS A 32 -5.59 -8.11 -16.85
N LEU A 33 -6.86 -8.49 -16.77
CA LEU A 33 -7.61 -8.52 -15.51
C LEU A 33 -7.05 -9.67 -14.66
N GLN A 34 -6.27 -9.36 -13.62
CA GLN A 34 -5.50 -10.38 -12.89
C GLN A 34 -6.16 -10.93 -11.63
N SER A 35 -7.17 -10.29 -11.02
CA SER A 35 -7.80 -10.89 -9.83
C SER A 35 -9.19 -10.32 -9.51
N LEU A 36 -10.11 -11.22 -9.11
CA LEU A 36 -11.24 -10.92 -8.24
C LEU A 36 -10.94 -11.66 -6.94
N SER A 37 -10.61 -10.96 -5.87
CA SER A 37 -10.49 -11.57 -4.54
C SER A 37 -11.82 -11.44 -3.82
N ARG A 38 -12.30 -12.56 -3.28
CA ARG A 38 -13.43 -12.57 -2.35
C ARG A 38 -12.87 -12.22 -0.97
N THR A 39 -13.39 -11.16 -0.37
CA THR A 39 -13.15 -10.86 1.06
C THR A 39 -14.03 -11.75 1.92
N ASP A 40 -13.79 -11.81 3.23
CA ASP A 40 -14.64 -12.56 4.16
C ASP A 40 -16.05 -11.94 4.29
N SER A 41 -16.17 -10.62 4.04
CA SER A 41 -17.42 -9.97 3.67
C SER A 41 -17.77 -10.33 2.22
N LEU A 42 -19.04 -10.59 1.91
CA LEU A 42 -19.54 -11.10 0.62
C LEU A 42 -19.27 -10.23 -0.64
N ASP A 43 -18.40 -9.23 -0.52
CA ASP A 43 -18.03 -8.26 -1.53
C ASP A 43 -16.95 -8.78 -2.48
N TRP A 44 -17.02 -8.32 -3.74
CA TRP A 44 -16.00 -8.60 -4.74
C TRP A 44 -15.22 -7.34 -5.06
N ILE A 45 -13.90 -7.42 -4.93
CA ILE A 45 -12.97 -6.37 -5.32
C ILE A 45 -12.44 -6.68 -6.71
N LEU A 46 -12.63 -5.75 -7.65
CA LEU A 46 -12.03 -5.83 -8.98
C LEU A 46 -10.65 -5.15 -8.99
N VAL A 47 -9.59 -5.93 -9.09
CA VAL A 47 -8.22 -5.39 -9.19
C VAL A 47 -7.77 -5.37 -10.67
N ILE A 48 -7.47 -4.17 -11.15
CA ILE A 48 -7.02 -3.90 -12.51
C ILE A 48 -5.52 -3.57 -12.46
N ASP A 49 -4.72 -4.65 -12.49
CA ASP A 49 -3.25 -4.60 -12.46
C ASP A 49 -2.67 -3.96 -13.73
N LYS A 50 -3.18 -4.36 -14.91
CA LYS A 50 -2.68 -3.85 -16.20
C LYS A 50 -3.80 -3.55 -17.17
N PHE A 51 -3.91 -2.27 -17.48
CA PHE A 51 -4.77 -1.77 -18.53
C PHE A 51 -3.90 -1.21 -19.66
N HIS A 52 -3.88 -1.89 -20.81
CA HIS A 52 -3.04 -1.49 -21.95
C HIS A 52 -3.89 -1.11 -23.16
N VAL A 53 -3.82 0.15 -23.56
CA VAL A 53 -4.38 0.62 -24.83
C VAL A 53 -3.33 0.46 -25.93
N ASP A 54 -3.69 -0.21 -27.03
CA ASP A 54 -2.77 -0.35 -28.17
C ASP A 54 -2.38 1.04 -28.72
N TYR A 55 -1.10 1.23 -29.04
CA TYR A 55 -0.51 2.52 -29.43
C TYR A 55 -1.22 3.17 -30.63
N LYS A 56 -1.79 2.37 -31.54
CA LYS A 56 -2.57 2.89 -32.68
C LYS A 56 -3.81 3.71 -32.25
N TYR A 57 -4.27 3.54 -31.01
CA TYR A 57 -5.38 4.29 -30.41
C TYR A 57 -4.91 5.41 -29.47
N LYS A 58 -3.59 5.62 -29.35
CA LYS A 58 -2.94 6.70 -28.58
C LYS A 58 -2.34 7.75 -29.52
N LYS A 59 -3.18 8.34 -30.37
CA LYS A 59 -2.69 9.21 -31.45
C LYS A 59 -1.90 10.43 -30.96
N ASP A 60 -2.11 10.91 -29.73
CA ASP A 60 -1.50 12.14 -29.20
C ASP A 60 -1.15 12.06 -27.70
N GLY A 61 -0.77 10.88 -27.21
CA GLY A 61 -0.50 10.64 -25.78
C GLY A 61 -1.62 9.89 -25.06
N ALA A 62 -1.74 10.11 -23.74
CA ALA A 62 -2.67 9.38 -22.87
C ALA A 62 -4.09 9.36 -23.50
N SER A 63 -4.57 8.17 -23.85
CA SER A 63 -5.83 8.00 -24.57
C SER A 63 -7.00 7.71 -23.64
N ASN A 64 -8.00 8.60 -23.61
CA ASN A 64 -9.27 8.44 -22.87
C ASN A 64 -10.01 7.12 -23.21
N VAL A 65 -9.60 6.40 -24.26
CA VAL A 65 -10.13 5.10 -24.63
C VAL A 65 -10.08 4.12 -23.47
N GLY A 66 -9.02 4.14 -22.66
CA GLY A 66 -8.88 3.21 -21.55
C GLY A 66 -9.89 3.45 -20.44
N ALA A 67 -9.92 4.68 -19.91
CA ALA A 67 -10.92 5.09 -18.95
C ALA A 67 -12.35 4.92 -19.49
N SER A 68 -12.61 5.25 -20.76
CA SER A 68 -13.95 5.10 -21.36
C SER A 68 -14.39 3.64 -21.46
N ALA A 69 -13.50 2.74 -21.87
CA ALA A 69 -13.76 1.30 -21.94
C ALA A 69 -14.00 0.74 -20.53
N LEU A 70 -13.19 1.17 -19.56
CA LEU A 70 -13.37 0.75 -18.17
C LEU A 70 -14.69 1.27 -17.59
N GLN A 71 -15.06 2.51 -17.83
CA GLN A 71 -16.34 3.06 -17.40
C GLN A 71 -17.51 2.29 -18.03
N ALA A 72 -17.45 1.98 -19.33
CA ALA A 72 -18.47 1.19 -19.99
C ALA A 72 -18.60 -0.21 -19.37
N PHE A 73 -17.47 -0.84 -19.03
CA PHE A 73 -17.43 -2.12 -18.33
C PHE A 73 -18.03 -2.02 -16.91
N LEU A 74 -17.61 -1.04 -16.12
CA LEU A 74 -18.11 -0.82 -14.75
C LEU A 74 -19.59 -0.45 -14.71
N SER A 75 -20.12 0.15 -15.78
CA SER A 75 -21.54 0.50 -15.93
C SER A 75 -22.43 -0.70 -16.27
N LEU A 76 -21.86 -1.88 -16.56
CA LEU A 76 -22.65 -3.06 -16.83
C LEU A 76 -23.41 -3.48 -15.58
N ARG A 77 -24.72 -3.72 -15.70
CA ARG A 77 -25.59 -4.13 -14.59
C ARG A 77 -25.03 -5.34 -13.82
N ALA A 78 -24.44 -6.31 -14.53
CA ALA A 78 -23.80 -7.47 -13.93
C ALA A 78 -22.55 -7.13 -13.11
N VAL A 79 -21.85 -6.04 -13.43
CA VAL A 79 -20.68 -5.56 -12.68
C VAL A 79 -21.14 -4.73 -11.49
N VAL A 80 -22.02 -3.75 -11.71
CA VAL A 80 -22.55 -2.84 -10.66
C VAL A 80 -23.13 -3.60 -9.47
N HIS A 81 -23.86 -4.69 -9.70
CA HIS A 81 -24.47 -5.47 -8.61
C HIS A 81 -23.52 -6.42 -7.89
N ASN A 82 -22.35 -6.71 -8.45
CA ASN A 82 -21.44 -7.72 -7.89
C ASN A 82 -20.09 -7.16 -7.46
N VAL A 83 -19.69 -5.98 -7.93
CA VAL A 83 -18.39 -5.37 -7.65
C VAL A 83 -18.60 -4.15 -6.75
N SER A 84 -18.05 -4.21 -5.54
CA SER A 84 -18.14 -3.11 -4.56
C SER A 84 -17.15 -1.98 -4.89
N CYS A 85 -15.93 -2.35 -5.27
CA CYS A 85 -14.88 -1.41 -5.67
C CYS A 85 -14.01 -1.93 -6.83
N ALA A 86 -13.42 -0.97 -7.54
CA ALA A 86 -12.42 -1.21 -8.56
C ALA A 86 -11.14 -0.47 -8.18
N VAL A 87 -10.02 -1.18 -8.20
CA VAL A 87 -8.69 -0.61 -7.93
C VAL A 87 -7.90 -0.63 -9.23
N TYR A 88 -7.30 0.50 -9.57
CA TYR A 88 -6.48 0.69 -10.75
C TYR A 88 -5.06 1.08 -10.35
N GLU A 89 -4.07 0.31 -10.82
CA GLU A 89 -2.66 0.67 -10.71
C GLU A 89 -2.26 1.57 -11.88
N MET A 90 -1.82 2.79 -11.58
CA MET A 90 -1.37 3.75 -12.58
C MET A 90 -0.05 3.26 -13.20
N ASP A 91 -0.05 3.05 -14.51
CA ASP A 91 1.15 2.65 -15.23
C ASP A 91 1.70 3.87 -15.99
N PRO A 92 2.85 4.43 -15.58
CA PRO A 92 3.41 5.60 -16.27
C PRO A 92 3.66 5.35 -17.76
N ARG A 93 3.88 4.09 -18.16
CA ARG A 93 4.10 3.71 -19.57
C ARG A 93 2.86 3.95 -20.42
N GLU A 94 1.68 4.01 -19.82
CA GLU A 94 0.45 4.29 -20.55
C GLU A 94 0.37 5.75 -21.03
N ALA A 95 1.01 6.67 -20.32
CA ALA A 95 1.09 8.09 -20.66
C ALA A 95 2.34 8.47 -21.49
N MET A 96 3.35 7.61 -21.56
CA MET A 96 4.59 7.87 -22.30
C MET A 96 4.39 7.85 -23.82
N THR A 97 5.15 8.68 -24.55
CA THR A 97 5.23 8.60 -26.00
C THR A 97 6.00 7.34 -26.45
N ARG A 98 5.89 7.01 -27.74
CA ARG A 98 6.64 5.89 -28.31
C ARG A 98 8.15 6.12 -28.22
N GLU A 99 8.59 7.34 -28.47
CA GLU A 99 10.01 7.73 -28.39
C GLU A 99 10.53 7.60 -26.95
N GLU A 100 9.75 8.04 -25.95
CA GLU A 100 10.09 7.91 -24.54
C GLU A 100 10.20 6.43 -24.12
N LEU A 101 9.24 5.60 -24.53
CA LEU A 101 9.28 4.15 -24.25
C LEU A 101 10.48 3.47 -24.89
N ASP A 102 10.81 3.81 -26.13
CA ASP A 102 11.97 3.23 -26.83
C ASP A 102 13.29 3.73 -26.22
N SER A 103 13.34 4.98 -25.74
CA SER A 103 14.46 5.51 -24.94
C SER A 103 14.62 4.75 -23.62
N GLN A 104 13.52 4.52 -22.89
CA GLN A 104 13.54 3.80 -21.61
C GLN A 104 14.00 2.35 -21.79
N LYS A 105 13.53 1.64 -22.82
CA LYS A 105 14.03 0.29 -23.14
C LYS A 105 15.53 0.27 -23.44
N GLY A 106 16.07 1.35 -24.01
CA GLY A 106 17.50 1.53 -24.20
C GLY A 106 18.24 1.62 -22.86
N LYS A 107 17.75 2.47 -21.96
CA LYS A 107 18.30 2.63 -20.60
C LYS A 107 18.28 1.32 -19.80
N ASP A 108 17.15 0.61 -19.78
CA ASP A 108 16.99 -0.65 -19.06
C ASP A 108 18.06 -1.69 -19.51
N ARG A 109 18.37 -1.74 -20.82
CA ARG A 109 19.40 -2.62 -21.37
C ARG A 109 20.82 -2.22 -20.99
N ASP A 110 21.08 -0.93 -20.82
CA ASP A 110 22.39 -0.43 -20.44
C ASP A 110 22.63 -0.57 -18.94
N GLU A 111 21.60 -0.36 -18.10
CA GLU A 111 21.63 -0.64 -16.66
C GLU A 111 21.83 -2.14 -16.35
N GLU A 112 21.24 -3.03 -17.16
CA GLU A 112 21.50 -4.47 -17.04
C GLU A 112 22.97 -4.84 -17.34
N LYS A 113 23.66 -4.06 -18.19
CA LYS A 113 25.10 -4.26 -18.46
C LYS A 113 25.96 -3.65 -17.35
N GLU A 114 25.59 -2.48 -16.84
CA GLU A 114 26.33 -1.79 -15.78
C GLU A 114 26.24 -2.50 -14.43
N SER A 115 25.10 -3.12 -14.10
CA SER A 115 24.92 -3.90 -12.86
C SER A 115 25.86 -5.11 -12.74
N LYS A 116 26.54 -5.50 -13.83
CA LYS A 116 27.54 -6.58 -13.86
C LYS A 116 28.96 -6.11 -13.54
N GLN A 117 29.20 -4.80 -13.40
CA GLN A 117 30.52 -4.26 -13.06
C GLN A 117 30.69 -4.02 -11.55
N PRO A 118 31.91 -4.17 -10.99
CA PRO A 118 32.17 -3.92 -9.58
C PRO A 118 31.94 -2.45 -9.20
N PHE A 119 31.23 -2.25 -8.08
CA PHE A 119 30.71 -0.97 -7.60
C PHE A 119 31.79 0.13 -7.45
N ARG A 120 31.53 1.31 -8.02
CA ARG A 120 32.40 2.50 -7.90
C ARG A 120 31.62 3.67 -7.28
N TRP A 121 32.07 4.13 -6.11
CA TRP A 121 31.42 5.17 -5.30
C TRP A 121 31.19 6.52 -6.00
N ASN A 122 32.05 6.95 -6.93
CA ASN A 122 31.87 8.22 -7.65
C ASN A 122 30.71 8.19 -8.66
N LEU A 123 30.11 7.02 -8.95
CA LEU A 123 28.85 6.93 -9.69
C LEU A 123 27.63 7.25 -8.81
N ALA A 124 27.74 7.20 -7.48
CA ALA A 124 26.58 7.26 -6.59
C ALA A 124 25.84 8.61 -6.65
N GLU A 125 26.54 9.75 -6.63
CA GLU A 125 25.86 11.07 -6.67
C GLU A 125 25.21 11.35 -8.03
N ARG A 126 25.89 11.02 -9.14
CA ARG A 126 25.32 11.14 -10.49
C ARG A 126 24.13 10.21 -10.66
N SER A 127 24.19 9.01 -10.08
CA SER A 127 23.10 8.05 -10.07
C SER A 127 21.88 8.60 -9.33
N ILE A 128 22.07 9.16 -8.13
CA ILE A 128 20.96 9.72 -7.33
C ILE A 128 20.26 10.87 -8.07
N ARG A 129 21.02 11.76 -8.72
CA ARG A 129 20.41 12.85 -9.49
C ARG A 129 19.60 12.32 -10.68
N LYS A 130 20.16 11.38 -11.45
CA LYS A 130 19.48 10.75 -12.58
C LYS A 130 18.20 10.03 -12.14
N GLU A 131 18.27 9.27 -11.06
CA GLU A 131 17.15 8.54 -10.46
C GLU A 131 16.03 9.50 -10.02
N ARG A 132 16.38 10.66 -9.42
CA ARG A 132 15.38 11.69 -9.06
C ARG A 132 14.71 12.32 -10.27
N GLU A 133 15.48 12.60 -11.34
CA GLU A 133 14.94 13.15 -12.59
C GLU A 133 14.00 12.13 -13.27
N GLU A 134 14.37 10.84 -13.24
CA GLU A 134 13.54 9.75 -13.76
C GLU A 134 12.28 9.54 -12.93
N GLU A 135 12.36 9.51 -11.61
CA GLU A 135 11.20 9.37 -10.72
C GLU A 135 10.23 10.55 -10.87
N LEU A 136 10.76 11.78 -11.02
CA LEU A 136 9.93 12.95 -11.30
C LEU A 136 9.20 12.80 -12.65
N HIS A 137 9.89 12.34 -13.69
CA HIS A 137 9.29 12.06 -14.99
C HIS A 137 8.20 10.98 -14.89
N PHE A 138 8.48 9.84 -14.23
CA PHE A 138 7.52 8.78 -13.98
C PHE A 138 6.31 9.26 -13.16
N SER A 139 6.51 10.15 -12.19
CA SER A 139 5.43 10.77 -11.42
C SER A 139 4.51 11.62 -12.30
N LEU A 140 5.07 12.42 -13.22
CA LEU A 140 4.30 13.21 -14.18
C LEU A 140 3.52 12.31 -15.17
N CYS A 141 4.13 11.23 -15.66
CA CYS A 141 3.45 10.27 -16.51
C CYS A 141 2.30 9.55 -15.79
N ARG A 142 2.52 9.09 -14.55
CA ARG A 142 1.45 8.52 -13.70
C ARG A 142 0.31 9.50 -13.53
N ARG A 143 0.60 10.77 -13.28
CA ARG A 143 -0.42 11.82 -13.15
C ARG A 143 -1.24 12.00 -14.44
N ALA A 144 -0.58 12.02 -15.60
CA ALA A 144 -1.26 12.16 -16.89
C ALA A 144 -2.17 10.96 -17.19
N ASP A 145 -1.75 9.75 -16.84
CA ASP A 145 -2.57 8.53 -16.92
C ASP A 145 -3.79 8.62 -15.98
N ALA A 146 -3.55 9.00 -14.72
CA ALA A 146 -4.56 9.14 -13.68
C ALA A 146 -5.71 10.07 -14.05
N ASN A 147 -5.40 11.20 -14.69
CA ASN A 147 -6.38 12.24 -15.02
C ASN A 147 -7.59 11.72 -15.80
N GLN A 148 -7.44 10.67 -16.59
CA GLN A 148 -8.56 10.08 -17.32
C GLN A 148 -9.51 9.30 -16.43
N PHE A 149 -8.95 8.59 -15.44
CA PHE A 149 -9.71 7.79 -14.49
C PHE A 149 -10.43 8.68 -13.46
N LEU A 150 -9.79 9.77 -13.04
CA LEU A 150 -10.43 10.75 -12.15
C LEU A 150 -11.73 11.31 -12.75
N ARG A 151 -11.76 11.54 -14.07
CA ARG A 151 -12.93 12.06 -14.78
C ARG A 151 -14.12 11.10 -14.82
N ILE A 152 -13.89 9.81 -14.59
CA ILE A 152 -14.94 8.78 -14.55
C ILE A 152 -15.27 8.33 -13.11
N GLY A 153 -14.82 9.08 -12.11
CA GLY A 153 -15.15 8.84 -10.70
C GLY A 153 -14.11 8.03 -9.91
N PHE A 154 -12.92 7.78 -10.46
CA PHE A 154 -11.83 7.30 -9.61
C PHE A 154 -11.29 8.41 -8.73
N PHE A 155 -10.75 8.05 -7.58
CA PHE A 155 -10.07 8.93 -6.66
C PHE A 155 -8.88 8.20 -6.04
N GLN A 156 -7.95 8.95 -5.45
CA GLN A 156 -6.83 8.37 -4.75
C GLN A 156 -7.18 8.22 -3.26
N ASP A 157 -7.40 6.99 -2.82
CA ASP A 157 -7.53 6.69 -1.41
C ASP A 157 -6.17 6.86 -0.70
N GLN A 158 -6.16 7.53 0.45
CA GLN A 158 -4.90 7.88 1.11
C GLN A 158 -4.17 6.64 1.66
N ALA A 159 -4.89 5.67 2.21
CA ALA A 159 -4.30 4.46 2.78
C ALA A 159 -3.71 3.57 1.66
N LEU A 160 -4.42 3.41 0.55
CA LEU A 160 -3.92 2.68 -0.62
C LEU A 160 -2.78 3.41 -1.33
N ALA A 161 -2.84 4.74 -1.40
CA ALA A 161 -1.71 5.54 -1.87
C ALA A 161 -0.49 5.36 -0.98
N MET A 162 -0.66 5.26 0.33
CA MET A 162 0.47 5.00 1.25
C MET A 162 1.09 3.61 1.01
N ARG A 163 0.28 2.57 0.84
CA ARG A 163 0.77 1.20 0.56
C ARG A 163 1.37 1.04 -0.84
N GLY A 164 0.81 1.72 -1.83
CA GLY A 164 1.20 1.62 -3.24
C GLY A 164 2.17 2.68 -3.73
N ASN A 165 2.83 3.41 -2.84
CA ASN A 165 3.71 4.52 -3.21
C ASN A 165 3.03 5.56 -4.12
N GLY A 166 1.74 5.82 -3.88
CA GLY A 166 0.91 6.76 -4.61
C GLY A 166 0.40 6.25 -5.94
N ASN A 167 0.50 4.94 -6.24
CA ASN A 167 0.19 4.41 -7.57
C ASN A 167 -1.23 3.89 -7.77
N TYR A 168 -2.04 3.83 -6.72
CA TYR A 168 -3.39 3.28 -6.83
C TYR A 168 -4.45 4.38 -6.91
N LEU A 169 -5.42 4.15 -7.78
CA LEU A 169 -6.71 4.82 -7.79
C LEU A 169 -7.80 3.81 -7.45
N VAL A 170 -8.86 4.28 -6.83
CA VAL A 170 -10.01 3.49 -6.43
C VAL A 170 -11.26 4.17 -6.94
N ALA A 171 -12.24 3.37 -7.32
CA ALA A 171 -13.60 3.82 -7.47
C ALA A 171 -14.52 2.85 -6.74
N SER A 172 -15.70 3.34 -6.34
CA SER A 172 -16.76 2.50 -5.80
C SER A 172 -18.00 2.57 -6.68
N GLY A 173 -18.95 1.65 -6.48
CA GLY A 173 -20.22 1.57 -7.21
C GLY A 173 -20.93 2.91 -7.41
N LYS A 174 -20.96 3.75 -6.37
CA LYS A 174 -21.57 5.08 -6.41
C LYS A 174 -20.81 6.05 -7.34
N HIS A 175 -19.48 5.97 -7.37
CA HIS A 175 -18.64 6.94 -8.06
C HIS A 175 -18.57 6.71 -9.57
N TRP A 176 -18.61 5.46 -10.07
CA TRP A 176 -18.64 5.20 -11.52
C TRP A 176 -20.05 5.11 -12.10
N SER A 177 -21.09 5.37 -11.30
CA SER A 177 -22.47 5.38 -11.79
C SER A 177 -22.64 6.42 -12.91
N ARG A 178 -23.58 6.16 -13.83
CA ARG A 178 -23.80 7.01 -15.00
C ARG A 178 -24.20 8.44 -14.63
N ASP A 179 -24.71 8.62 -13.42
CA ASP A 179 -25.24 9.86 -12.88
C ASP A 179 -24.18 10.66 -12.10
N SER A 180 -23.00 10.08 -11.85
CA SER A 180 -21.88 10.81 -11.26
C SER A 180 -21.43 11.92 -12.20
N ALA A 181 -21.37 13.14 -11.68
CA ALA A 181 -20.84 14.28 -12.41
C ALA A 181 -19.41 13.96 -12.87
N ARG A 182 -19.21 13.92 -14.19
CA ARG A 182 -17.89 13.74 -14.77
C ARG A 182 -17.09 15.01 -14.52
N LEU A 183 -15.90 14.85 -13.96
CA LEU A 183 -14.97 15.97 -13.85
C LEU A 183 -14.54 16.42 -15.24
N SER A 184 -14.45 17.74 -15.41
CA SER A 184 -13.73 18.37 -16.50
C SER A 184 -12.23 18.03 -16.41
N HIS A 185 -11.50 18.31 -17.48
CA HIS A 185 -10.05 18.10 -17.48
C HIS A 185 -9.35 18.97 -16.43
N GLU A 186 -9.77 20.23 -16.33
CA GLU A 186 -9.24 21.20 -15.36
C GLU A 186 -9.52 20.79 -13.91
N GLU A 187 -10.74 20.32 -13.61
CA GLU A 187 -11.06 19.79 -12.28
C GLU A 187 -10.23 18.56 -11.93
N ALA A 188 -10.06 17.62 -12.87
CA ALA A 188 -9.23 16.45 -12.65
C ALA A 188 -7.76 16.82 -12.41
N GLU A 189 -7.23 17.81 -13.15
CA GLU A 189 -5.88 18.36 -12.99
C GLU A 189 -5.68 19.12 -11.66
N ALA A 190 -6.72 19.74 -11.13
CA ALA A 190 -6.69 20.45 -9.85
C ALA A 190 -6.67 19.50 -8.64
N ILE A 191 -7.06 18.22 -8.79
CA ILE A 191 -7.01 17.25 -7.69
C ILE A 191 -5.57 17.02 -7.24
N SER A 192 -5.29 17.37 -5.98
CA SER A 192 -3.99 17.09 -5.36
C SER A 192 -3.85 15.59 -5.10
N PHE A 193 -2.73 15.01 -5.56
CA PHE A 193 -2.39 13.63 -5.23
C PHE A 193 -1.69 13.57 -3.88
N TYR A 194 -1.98 12.51 -3.14
CA TYR A 194 -1.15 12.08 -2.04
C TYR A 194 0.28 11.93 -2.55
N LYS A 195 1.15 12.80 -2.07
CA LYS A 195 2.59 12.68 -2.28
C LYS A 195 3.12 11.90 -1.10
N PRO A 196 3.63 10.68 -1.31
CA PRO A 196 4.33 9.96 -0.26
C PRO A 196 5.35 10.90 0.36
N ARG A 197 5.40 10.93 1.69
CA ARG A 197 6.43 11.70 2.38
C ARG A 197 7.76 11.04 2.01
N VAL A 198 8.50 11.65 1.09
CA VAL A 198 9.81 11.14 0.70
C VAL A 198 10.77 11.53 1.81
N PHE A 199 11.14 10.56 2.64
CA PHE A 199 12.22 10.76 3.59
C PHE A 199 13.52 10.65 2.81
N PRO A 200 14.29 11.74 2.70
CA PRO A 200 15.55 11.67 1.99
C PRO A 200 16.43 10.65 2.68
N ALA A 201 17.06 9.77 1.90
CA ALA A 201 18.11 8.91 2.42
C ALA A 201 19.11 9.78 3.19
N PRO A 202 19.62 9.31 4.34
CA PRO A 202 20.59 10.08 5.09
C PRO A 202 21.80 10.36 4.20
N VAL A 203 22.33 11.58 4.25
CA VAL A 203 23.46 12.04 3.43
C VAL A 203 24.55 12.64 4.29
N GLY A 204 25.80 12.59 3.82
CA GLY A 204 26.96 13.14 4.52
C GLY A 204 27.13 12.54 5.92
N LYS A 205 27.14 13.39 6.94
CA LYS A 205 27.30 12.95 8.34
C LYS A 205 26.11 12.14 8.86
N ASP A 206 24.92 12.37 8.32
CA ASP A 206 23.73 11.59 8.69
C ASP A 206 23.89 10.14 8.19
N SER A 207 24.42 9.93 6.97
CA SER A 207 24.70 8.58 6.45
C SER A 207 25.84 7.89 7.18
N GLU A 208 26.91 8.62 7.53
CA GLU A 208 28.02 8.07 8.32
C GLU A 208 27.52 7.59 9.68
N LEU A 209 26.63 8.36 10.34
CA LEU A 209 26.03 7.99 11.62
C LEU A 209 25.14 6.75 11.47
N HIS A 210 24.26 6.74 10.47
CA HIS A 210 23.39 5.60 10.18
C HIS A 210 24.18 4.31 9.97
N GLN A 211 25.18 4.35 9.09
CA GLN A 211 25.98 3.19 8.74
C GLN A 211 26.83 2.69 9.91
N MET A 212 27.41 3.59 10.70
CA MET A 212 28.21 3.20 11.86
C MET A 212 27.36 2.53 12.95
N ILE A 213 26.12 2.96 13.17
CA ILE A 213 25.19 2.29 14.08
C ILE A 213 24.80 0.91 13.53
N ARG A 214 24.57 0.82 12.22
CA ARG A 214 24.19 -0.42 11.53
C ARG A 214 25.28 -1.49 11.61
N GLU A 215 26.53 -1.12 11.35
CA GLU A 215 27.69 -2.03 11.37
C GLU A 215 28.13 -2.38 12.80
N GLY A 216 27.84 -1.50 13.75
CA GLY A 216 28.24 -1.67 15.14
C GLY A 216 29.76 -1.52 15.36
N GLY A 217 30.25 -2.04 16.48
CA GLY A 217 31.68 -2.15 16.78
C GLY A 217 32.11 -1.55 18.14
N ALA A 218 33.39 -1.73 18.46
CA ALA A 218 33.98 -1.15 19.66
C ALA A 218 34.00 0.38 19.60
N ASN A 219 33.79 1.03 20.75
CA ASN A 219 33.77 2.49 20.91
C ASN A 219 32.67 3.21 20.11
N ILE A 220 31.55 2.51 19.84
CA ILE A 220 30.41 3.07 19.11
C ILE A 220 29.90 4.39 19.73
N GLU A 221 29.82 4.48 21.05
CA GLU A 221 29.35 5.67 21.76
C GLU A 221 30.19 6.93 21.48
N HIS A 222 31.52 6.77 21.45
CA HIS A 222 32.42 7.89 21.17
C HIS A 222 32.27 8.36 19.73
N LYS A 223 32.13 7.43 18.78
CA LYS A 223 31.89 7.75 17.37
C LYS A 223 30.53 8.43 17.16
N VAL A 224 29.47 7.92 17.80
CA VAL A 224 28.12 8.54 17.77
C VAL A 224 28.21 9.99 18.25
N LYS A 225 28.80 10.23 19.43
CA LYS A 225 28.98 11.58 19.98
C LYS A 225 29.80 12.48 19.07
N SER A 226 30.88 11.96 18.48
CA SER A 226 31.73 12.70 17.54
C SER A 226 30.96 13.11 16.29
N LEU A 227 30.22 12.20 15.65
CA LEU A 227 29.43 12.52 14.45
C LEU A 227 28.32 13.54 14.74
N ILE A 228 27.65 13.40 15.89
CA ILE A 228 26.63 14.36 16.32
C ILE A 228 27.24 15.75 16.56
N SER A 229 28.43 15.82 17.17
CA SER A 229 29.16 17.09 17.33
C SER A 229 29.62 17.72 16.02
N GLN A 230 29.76 16.91 14.96
CA GLN A 230 30.05 17.36 13.59
C GLN A 230 28.78 17.75 12.82
N GLY A 231 27.60 17.74 13.46
CA GLY A 231 26.34 18.16 12.87
C GLY A 231 25.47 17.03 12.32
N ALA A 232 25.79 15.76 12.60
CA ALA A 232 24.88 14.66 12.28
C ALA A 232 23.58 14.78 13.09
N SER A 233 22.44 14.64 12.42
CA SER A 233 21.10 14.69 13.02
C SER A 233 20.62 13.29 13.34
N VAL A 234 20.24 13.05 14.59
CA VAL A 234 19.72 11.76 15.08
C VAL A 234 18.46 11.33 14.32
N THR A 235 17.55 12.28 14.06
CA THR A 235 16.30 12.04 13.30
C THR A 235 16.55 11.75 11.83
N ARG A 236 17.24 12.64 11.10
CA ARG A 236 17.50 12.47 9.66
C ARG A 236 18.36 11.25 9.33
N SER A 237 19.21 10.82 10.26
CA SER A 237 20.01 9.60 10.11
C SER A 237 19.23 8.31 10.39
N LEU A 238 17.99 8.38 10.90
CA LEU A 238 17.25 7.21 11.39
C LEU A 238 18.08 6.39 12.41
N ALA A 239 18.93 7.08 13.17
CA ALA A 239 19.90 6.47 14.08
C ALA A 239 19.20 5.66 15.17
N LEU A 240 18.10 6.21 15.72
CA LEU A 240 17.35 5.56 16.79
C LEU A 240 16.64 4.29 16.30
N HIS A 241 15.98 4.33 15.14
CA HIS A 241 15.37 3.14 14.51
C HIS A 241 16.40 2.03 14.24
N THR A 242 17.57 2.41 13.74
CA THR A 242 18.65 1.46 13.44
C THR A 242 19.23 0.84 14.72
N ALA A 243 19.38 1.64 15.78
CA ALA A 243 19.86 1.17 17.06
C ALA A 243 18.86 0.19 17.73
N VAL A 244 17.56 0.47 17.61
CA VAL A 244 16.47 -0.41 18.08
C VAL A 244 16.48 -1.73 17.31
N ALA A 245 16.56 -1.69 15.97
CA ALA A 245 16.60 -2.90 15.14
C ALA A 245 17.84 -3.78 15.40
N ASN A 246 18.94 -3.18 15.85
CA ASN A 246 20.17 -3.89 16.21
C ASN A 246 20.20 -4.38 17.67
N SER A 247 19.11 -4.17 18.41
CA SER A 247 18.99 -4.44 19.85
C SER A 247 20.13 -3.85 20.71
N ASN A 248 20.70 -2.71 20.29
CA ASN A 248 21.86 -2.11 20.97
C ASN A 248 21.44 -1.13 22.06
N ARG A 249 21.13 -1.67 23.24
CA ARG A 249 20.65 -0.92 24.41
C ARG A 249 21.44 0.33 24.74
N LYS A 250 22.78 0.25 24.73
CA LYS A 250 23.65 1.38 25.11
C LYS A 250 23.51 2.55 24.14
N VAL A 251 23.40 2.23 22.85
CA VAL A 251 23.22 3.24 21.80
C VAL A 251 21.81 3.82 21.86
N VAL A 252 20.78 3.00 22.07
CA VAL A 252 19.40 3.48 22.27
C VAL A 252 19.34 4.47 23.44
N LEU A 253 19.88 4.13 24.61
CA LEU A 253 19.93 5.03 25.77
C LEU A 253 20.71 6.32 25.51
N LEU A 254 21.80 6.25 24.73
CA LEU A 254 22.56 7.42 24.34
C LEU A 254 21.75 8.34 23.42
N LEU A 255 21.06 7.78 22.43
CA LEU A 255 20.28 8.53 21.44
C LEU A 255 19.01 9.13 22.05
N LEU A 256 18.32 8.41 22.94
CA LEU A 256 17.11 8.90 23.64
C LEU A 256 17.35 10.12 24.53
N ARG A 257 18.59 10.33 24.97
CA ARG A 257 18.97 11.55 25.70
C ARG A 257 19.05 12.78 24.80
N LEU A 258 19.22 12.59 23.50
CA LEU A 258 19.39 13.65 22.52
C LEU A 258 18.08 13.94 21.79
N ASP A 259 17.41 12.89 21.35
CA ASP A 259 16.10 12.98 20.73
C ASP A 259 15.29 11.73 21.07
N ARG A 260 14.05 11.95 21.50
CA ARG A 260 13.12 10.89 21.90
C ARG A 260 12.21 10.47 20.78
N GLU A 261 11.99 11.39 19.84
CA GLU A 261 10.99 11.23 18.80
C GLU A 261 11.69 11.13 17.45
N GLY A 262 11.25 10.16 16.65
CA GLY A 262 11.75 9.96 15.31
C GLY A 262 10.72 9.17 14.52
N PHE A 263 10.55 9.54 13.26
CA PHE A 263 9.71 8.79 12.34
C PHE A 263 10.58 8.25 11.22
N ASP A 264 10.41 6.97 10.90
CA ASP A 264 11.01 6.39 9.72
C ASP A 264 10.19 6.75 8.46
N PRO A 265 10.63 6.30 7.27
CA PRO A 265 9.91 6.57 6.04
C PRO A 265 8.44 6.14 6.00
N ASN A 266 8.09 5.15 6.80
CA ASN A 266 6.75 4.58 6.91
C ASN A 266 5.94 5.20 8.07
N GLY A 267 6.44 6.30 8.66
CA GLY A 267 5.84 6.90 9.86
C GLY A 267 5.99 6.02 11.11
N THR A 268 6.83 4.99 11.05
CA THR A 268 7.05 4.07 12.16
C THR A 268 7.89 4.76 13.22
N THR A 269 7.45 4.69 14.47
CA THR A 269 8.25 5.18 15.60
C THR A 269 9.24 4.11 16.07
N PRO A 270 10.29 4.48 16.81
CA PRO A 270 11.17 3.52 17.47
C PRO A 270 10.40 2.53 18.35
N LEU A 271 9.31 2.97 19.00
CA LEU A 271 8.46 2.12 19.82
C LEU A 271 7.73 1.05 18.99
N MET A 272 7.19 1.42 17.83
CA MET A 272 6.57 0.46 16.90
C MET A 272 7.59 -0.56 16.37
N LEU A 273 8.82 -0.13 16.05
CA LEU A 273 9.88 -1.06 15.65
C LEU A 273 10.28 -2.00 16.79
N ALA A 274 10.47 -1.49 18.01
CA ALA A 274 10.78 -2.33 19.16
C ALA A 274 9.68 -3.35 19.44
N THR A 275 8.42 -2.95 19.24
CA THR A 275 7.26 -3.84 19.34
C THR A 275 7.32 -4.97 18.32
N ARG A 276 7.83 -4.70 17.12
CA ARG A 276 8.02 -5.72 16.07
C ARG A 276 9.01 -6.77 16.46
N GLU A 277 10.17 -6.33 16.91
CA GLU A 277 11.24 -7.25 17.29
C GLU A 277 10.78 -8.10 18.49
N ALA A 278 10.17 -7.46 19.50
CA ALA A 278 9.58 -8.15 20.64
C ALA A 278 8.45 -9.15 20.27
N ALA A 279 7.68 -8.89 19.20
CA ALA A 279 6.65 -9.82 18.73
C ALA A 279 7.24 -11.06 18.06
N ASN A 280 8.44 -10.97 17.47
CA ASN A 280 9.09 -12.06 16.76
C ASN A 280 9.88 -13.01 17.69
N LEU A 281 10.40 -12.50 18.81
CA LEU A 281 11.26 -13.25 19.72
C LEU A 281 10.86 -12.98 21.18
N PRO A 282 10.07 -13.87 21.81
CA PRO A 282 9.57 -13.70 23.17
C PRO A 282 10.63 -14.10 24.22
N GLU A 283 11.87 -13.66 24.04
CA GLU A 283 12.89 -13.72 25.10
C GLU A 283 12.83 -12.44 25.93
N ASP A 284 12.96 -12.58 27.25
CA ASP A 284 12.84 -11.47 28.21
C ASP A 284 13.76 -10.29 27.85
N ASP A 285 14.90 -10.57 27.21
CA ASP A 285 15.92 -9.59 26.82
C ASP A 285 15.47 -8.61 25.72
N GLU A 286 14.51 -8.98 24.85
CA GLU A 286 14.08 -8.09 23.75
C GLU A 286 13.01 -7.10 24.16
N THR A 287 12.29 -7.38 25.25
CA THR A 287 11.36 -6.41 25.87
C THR A 287 12.09 -5.26 26.56
N GLU A 288 13.40 -5.39 26.85
CA GLU A 288 14.15 -4.36 27.55
C GLU A 288 14.20 -3.04 26.77
N ILE A 289 14.31 -3.10 25.44
CA ILE A 289 14.32 -1.90 24.60
C ILE A 289 12.95 -1.24 24.58
N LEU A 290 11.89 -2.04 24.53
CA LEU A 290 10.51 -1.57 24.64
C LEU A 290 10.30 -0.80 25.96
N ASP A 291 10.72 -1.40 27.07
CA ASP A 291 10.61 -0.80 28.40
C ASP A 291 11.46 0.48 28.52
N ILE A 292 12.65 0.51 27.92
CA ILE A 292 13.49 1.72 27.87
C ILE A 292 12.79 2.84 27.09
N LEU A 293 12.18 2.54 25.96
CA LEU A 293 11.47 3.53 25.15
C LEU A 293 10.23 4.06 25.88
N LEU A 294 9.45 3.18 26.51
CA LEU A 294 8.31 3.57 27.32
C LEU A 294 8.71 4.41 28.54
N ALA A 295 9.79 4.03 29.23
CA ALA A 295 10.33 4.80 30.36
C ALA A 295 10.89 6.17 29.93
N ALA A 296 11.38 6.30 28.69
CA ALA A 296 11.78 7.57 28.10
C ALA A 296 10.59 8.48 27.73
N GLY A 297 9.36 7.96 27.79
CA GLY A 297 8.13 8.67 27.47
C GLY A 297 7.75 8.62 26.00
N ALA A 298 8.15 7.57 25.27
CA ALA A 298 7.74 7.37 23.88
C ALA A 298 6.21 7.38 23.75
N ASP A 299 5.70 8.07 22.72
CA ASP A 299 4.26 8.21 22.52
C ASP A 299 3.62 6.89 22.06
N ARG A 300 2.73 6.35 22.90
CA ARG A 300 1.93 5.15 22.62
C ARG A 300 0.79 5.40 21.64
N SER A 301 0.36 6.65 21.50
CA SER A 301 -0.72 7.07 20.60
C SER A 301 -0.23 7.48 19.21
N ALA A 302 1.09 7.52 19.00
CA ALA A 302 1.64 7.77 17.68
C ALA A 302 1.15 6.71 16.69
N GLN A 303 0.77 7.16 15.50
CA GLN A 303 0.26 6.32 14.42
C GLN A 303 1.24 6.32 13.25
N ASN A 304 1.44 5.15 12.65
CA ASN A 304 2.19 5.03 11.40
C ASN A 304 1.34 5.51 10.21
N LEU A 305 1.89 5.40 9.01
CA LEU A 305 1.16 5.75 7.78
C LEU A 305 -0.10 4.89 7.54
N GLU A 306 -0.24 3.72 8.17
CA GLU A 306 -1.47 2.92 8.11
C GLU A 306 -2.50 3.32 9.18
N GLY A 307 -2.21 4.35 9.98
CA GLY A 307 -3.04 4.73 11.13
C GLY A 307 -2.85 3.84 12.36
N LYS A 308 -2.00 2.81 12.29
CA LYS A 308 -1.78 1.86 13.39
C LYS A 308 -0.84 2.43 14.44
N THR A 309 -1.17 2.15 15.70
CA THR A 309 -0.28 2.38 16.82
C THR A 309 0.69 1.21 17.02
N ALA A 310 1.63 1.34 17.96
CA ALA A 310 2.46 0.20 18.37
C ALA A 310 1.61 -0.98 18.86
N TYR A 311 0.48 -0.70 19.51
CA TYR A 311 -0.46 -1.70 19.98
C TYR A 311 -1.13 -2.47 18.81
N GLY A 312 -1.65 -1.77 17.79
CA GLY A 312 -2.27 -2.46 16.65
C GLY A 312 -1.29 -3.32 15.86
N LEU A 313 -0.05 -2.83 15.66
CA LEU A 313 1.00 -3.61 15.01
C LEU A 313 1.35 -4.89 15.78
N LEU A 314 1.37 -4.84 17.11
CA LEU A 314 1.56 -6.03 17.95
C LEU A 314 0.47 -7.07 17.69
N LEU A 315 -0.80 -6.64 17.57
CA LEU A 315 -1.92 -7.53 17.31
C LEU A 315 -1.84 -8.16 15.90
N ASP A 316 -1.49 -7.38 14.89
CA ASP A 316 -1.34 -7.89 13.52
C ASP A 316 -0.27 -8.97 13.44
N TRP A 317 0.92 -8.69 13.96
CA TRP A 317 2.03 -9.64 13.90
C TRP A 317 1.74 -10.90 14.71
N ARG A 318 0.98 -10.79 15.80
CA ARG A 318 0.46 -11.96 16.51
C ARG A 318 -0.49 -12.77 15.64
N GLY A 319 -1.42 -12.11 14.95
CA GLY A 319 -2.35 -12.76 14.03
C GLY A 319 -1.62 -13.52 12.93
N ASP A 320 -0.62 -12.89 12.31
CA ASP A 320 0.20 -13.50 11.26
C ASP A 320 1.04 -14.68 11.79
N TYR A 321 1.66 -14.53 12.96
CA TYR A 321 2.43 -15.60 13.59
C TYR A 321 1.55 -16.79 13.97
N TRP A 322 0.40 -16.54 14.60
CA TRP A 322 -0.57 -17.58 14.96
C TRP A 322 -1.09 -18.30 13.71
N ALA A 323 -1.41 -17.56 12.64
CA ALA A 323 -1.81 -18.13 11.36
C ALA A 323 -0.71 -19.02 10.77
N MET A 324 0.56 -18.58 10.81
CA MET A 324 1.70 -19.37 10.36
C MET A 324 1.93 -20.63 11.22
N GLU A 325 1.79 -20.55 12.54
CA GLU A 325 1.90 -21.70 13.45
C GLU A 325 0.81 -22.75 13.16
N HIS A 326 -0.44 -22.31 12.98
CA HIS A 326 -1.57 -23.19 12.70
C HIS A 326 -1.56 -23.79 11.29
N LEU A 327 -1.08 -23.05 10.29
CA LEU A 327 -0.93 -23.51 8.91
C LEU A 327 0.37 -24.34 8.69
N GLY A 328 1.32 -24.26 9.63
CA GLY A 328 2.68 -24.76 9.49
C GLY A 328 3.07 -25.94 10.38
N ARG A 329 2.62 -27.15 10.01
CA ARG A 329 3.15 -28.48 10.44
C ARG A 329 2.93 -28.89 11.91
N GLY A 330 2.31 -30.07 12.07
CA GLY A 330 2.31 -30.87 13.30
C GLY A 330 3.69 -31.36 13.73
N LYS A 331 4.55 -30.46 14.17
CA LYS A 331 5.70 -30.76 15.02
C LYS A 331 5.48 -30.10 16.37
N ASN A 332 5.46 -30.94 17.41
CA ASN A 332 5.33 -30.60 18.81
C ASN A 332 6.14 -29.35 19.21
N MET A 333 5.49 -28.19 19.29
CA MET A 333 5.92 -27.04 20.07
C MET A 333 5.27 -27.16 21.46
N CYS A 334 5.85 -28.04 22.29
CA CYS A 334 5.34 -28.28 23.64
C CYS A 334 6.13 -27.39 24.62
N PHE A 335 5.41 -26.68 25.50
CA PHE A 335 5.85 -25.97 26.71
C PHE A 335 6.11 -24.44 26.66
N THR A 336 6.32 -23.80 25.49
CA THR A 336 6.59 -22.34 25.42
C THR A 336 5.32 -21.45 25.44
N VAL A 337 4.17 -22.02 25.06
CA VAL A 337 2.92 -21.29 24.79
C VAL A 337 2.37 -20.52 26.01
N LEU A 338 2.47 -21.07 27.22
CA LEU A 338 1.90 -20.43 28.42
C LEU A 338 2.74 -19.25 28.94
N LYS A 339 4.08 -19.29 28.79
CA LYS A 339 4.93 -18.15 29.13
C LYS A 339 4.79 -17.02 28.11
N GLN A 340 4.59 -17.38 26.84
CA GLN A 340 4.29 -16.44 25.77
C GLN A 340 3.00 -15.67 26.07
N GLN A 341 1.89 -16.35 26.37
CA GLN A 341 0.60 -15.71 26.61
C GLN A 341 0.61 -14.68 27.77
N VAL A 342 1.33 -14.95 28.86
CA VAL A 342 1.39 -14.02 30.01
C VAL A 342 2.25 -12.78 29.71
N SER A 343 3.43 -12.96 29.11
CA SER A 343 4.28 -11.84 28.66
C SER A 343 3.58 -11.01 27.57
N GLU A 344 2.74 -11.66 26.78
CA GLU A 344 1.99 -11.05 25.70
C GLU A 344 0.89 -10.09 26.18
N GLU A 345 0.09 -10.47 27.18
CA GLU A 345 -0.93 -9.57 27.74
C GLU A 345 -0.30 -8.37 28.44
N GLU A 346 0.79 -8.58 29.18
CA GLU A 346 1.52 -7.50 29.85
C GLU A 346 2.08 -6.50 28.83
N THR A 347 2.68 -6.97 27.75
CA THR A 347 3.21 -6.12 26.68
C THR A 347 2.10 -5.35 25.96
N ALA A 348 0.97 -6.01 25.69
CA ALA A 348 -0.20 -5.38 25.09
C ALA A 348 -0.78 -4.28 26.00
N GLN A 349 -0.87 -4.53 27.31
CA GLN A 349 -1.32 -3.53 28.29
C GLN A 349 -0.37 -2.33 28.39
N LYS A 350 0.96 -2.57 28.34
CA LYS A 350 1.96 -1.49 28.34
C LYS A 350 1.80 -0.57 27.13
N LEU A 351 1.52 -1.16 25.96
CA LEU A 351 1.42 -0.45 24.68
C LEU A 351 0.07 0.19 24.40
N LEU A 352 -0.98 -0.19 25.14
CA LEU A 352 -2.31 0.37 24.95
C LEU A 352 -2.27 1.91 25.05
N PRO A 353 -2.75 2.65 24.04
CA PRO A 353 -2.80 4.09 24.09
C PRO A 353 -3.75 4.57 25.22
N PRO A 354 -3.54 5.78 25.77
CA PRO A 354 -4.35 6.28 26.88
C PRO A 354 -5.84 6.44 26.54
N ASN A 355 -6.18 6.59 25.25
CA ASN A 355 -7.55 6.71 24.76
C ASN A 355 -8.14 5.39 24.24
N GLY A 356 -7.47 4.25 24.50
CA GLY A 356 -7.81 2.96 23.91
C GLY A 356 -7.17 2.73 22.54
N PRO A 357 -7.46 1.58 21.90
CA PRO A 357 -7.01 1.28 20.54
C PRO A 357 -7.50 2.36 19.56
N SER A 358 -6.70 2.65 18.53
CA SER A 358 -7.17 3.50 17.44
C SER A 358 -8.12 2.72 16.51
N PRO A 359 -8.98 3.40 15.71
CA PRO A 359 -9.86 2.71 14.76
C PRO A 359 -9.09 1.77 13.82
N ALA A 360 -7.89 2.17 13.39
CA ALA A 360 -7.01 1.35 12.57
C ALA A 360 -6.44 0.14 13.33
N ASP A 361 -6.27 0.20 14.65
CA ASP A 361 -5.85 -0.97 15.44
C ASP A 361 -6.97 -2.01 15.52
N GLU A 362 -8.23 -1.56 15.58
CA GLU A 362 -9.41 -2.45 15.64
C GLU A 362 -9.72 -3.09 14.29
N THR A 363 -9.51 -2.37 13.19
CA THR A 363 -9.83 -2.84 11.82
C THR A 363 -8.64 -3.50 11.10
N GLY A 364 -7.48 -3.63 11.75
CA GLY A 364 -6.26 -4.18 11.11
C GLY A 364 -5.63 -3.25 10.07
N GLY A 365 -5.78 -1.93 10.24
CA GLY A 365 -5.19 -0.89 9.38
C GLY A 365 -6.08 -0.48 8.23
N VAL A 366 -7.32 -0.94 8.23
CA VAL A 366 -8.34 -0.47 7.31
C VAL A 366 -8.91 0.80 7.93
N MET A 367 -8.23 1.94 7.70
CA MET A 367 -8.67 3.23 8.22
C MET A 367 -10.17 3.44 7.90
N GLU A 368 -10.95 3.89 8.89
CA GLU A 368 -12.30 4.42 8.65
C GLU A 368 -12.18 5.54 7.60
N GLY A 369 -12.69 5.27 6.39
CA GLY A 369 -12.34 6.00 5.17
C GLY A 369 -12.19 5.05 3.97
N PHE A 370 -11.80 3.80 4.22
CA PHE A 370 -12.36 2.70 3.44
C PHE A 370 -13.87 2.78 3.63
N VAL A 371 -14.59 2.93 2.52
CA VAL A 371 -16.04 2.78 2.52
C VAL A 371 -16.33 1.39 3.09
N HIS A 372 -16.73 1.31 4.36
CA HIS A 372 -17.32 0.10 4.91
C HIS A 372 -18.62 -0.10 4.11
N PHE A 373 -18.62 -1.06 3.18
CA PHE A 373 -19.73 -1.28 2.25
C PHE A 373 -21.02 -1.72 2.96
N ASP A 374 -20.94 -2.07 4.24
CA ASP A 374 -22.08 -2.47 5.08
C ASP A 374 -22.91 -1.29 5.63
N ASP A 375 -22.40 -0.05 5.60
CA ASP A 375 -23.17 1.16 5.96
C ASP A 375 -24.25 1.53 4.92
N TRP A 376 -24.45 0.67 3.92
CA TRP A 376 -25.49 0.74 2.90
C TRP A 376 -26.90 0.39 3.41
N SER A 377 -27.07 -0.05 4.66
CA SER A 377 -28.35 -0.66 5.11
C SER A 377 -29.09 0.03 6.26
N SER A 378 -28.64 1.18 6.75
CA SER A 378 -29.23 1.83 7.93
C SER A 378 -30.15 3.04 7.64
N ASP A 379 -30.23 3.52 6.40
CA ASP A 379 -31.35 4.35 5.97
C ASP A 379 -32.56 3.46 5.69
N GLY A 380 -33.42 3.33 6.70
CA GLY A 380 -34.70 2.60 6.68
C GLY A 380 -35.75 3.11 5.68
N SER A 381 -35.36 3.45 4.45
CA SER A 381 -36.28 3.56 3.34
C SER A 381 -36.69 2.16 2.89
N THR A 382 -37.90 1.78 3.28
CA THR A 382 -38.76 0.74 2.70
C THR A 382 -38.23 0.13 1.40
N LEU A 383 -37.91 -1.17 1.47
CA LEU A 383 -37.74 -2.02 0.30
C LEU A 383 -38.89 -1.78 -0.69
N PRO A 384 -38.62 -1.57 -1.99
CA PRO A 384 -39.68 -1.57 -2.98
C PRO A 384 -40.35 -2.96 -2.98
N PRO A 385 -41.69 -3.03 -3.17
CA PRO A 385 -42.40 -4.29 -3.16
C PRO A 385 -41.83 -5.23 -4.21
N SER A 386 -41.73 -6.50 -3.80
CA SER A 386 -41.23 -7.62 -4.58
C SER A 386 -41.71 -7.60 -6.03
N CYS A 387 -40.78 -7.78 -6.97
CA CYS A 387 -41.04 -8.12 -8.35
C CYS A 387 -41.65 -9.54 -8.47
N ALA A 388 -42.88 -9.70 -8.01
CA ALA A 388 -43.77 -10.78 -8.41
C ALA A 388 -44.90 -10.13 -9.22
N GLU A 389 -45.29 -10.78 -10.31
CA GLU A 389 -46.32 -10.36 -11.27
C GLU A 389 -45.82 -9.45 -12.41
N TYR A 390 -45.02 -10.03 -13.31
CA TYR A 390 -45.19 -9.75 -14.74
C TYR A 390 -46.09 -10.85 -15.28
N ASP A 391 -47.40 -10.58 -15.24
CA ASP A 391 -48.41 -11.35 -15.94
C ASP A 391 -48.26 -11.15 -17.46
N SER A 392 -48.12 -12.28 -18.15
CA SER A 392 -48.57 -12.57 -19.52
C SER A 392 -48.43 -11.49 -20.61
N ASP A 393 -47.47 -11.71 -21.51
CA ASP A 393 -47.49 -11.20 -22.88
C ASP A 393 -48.81 -11.60 -23.59
N PRO A 394 -49.57 -10.65 -24.18
CA PRO A 394 -50.70 -10.95 -25.06
C PRO A 394 -50.30 -10.69 -26.51
N TYR A 395 -49.43 -11.53 -27.07
CA TYR A 395 -49.19 -11.56 -28.52
C TYR A 395 -49.18 -13.01 -29.01
N ASP A 396 -50.37 -13.60 -29.00
CA ASP A 396 -50.72 -14.74 -29.85
C ASP A 396 -52.23 -14.66 -30.16
N SER A 397 -52.57 -14.09 -31.31
CA SER A 397 -53.75 -14.41 -32.13
C SER A 397 -53.81 -13.53 -33.39
N ASP A 398 -53.50 -14.19 -34.51
CA ASP A 398 -54.23 -14.26 -35.79
C ASP A 398 -54.57 -13.02 -36.65
N ASP A 399 -54.59 -13.34 -37.95
CA ASP A 399 -55.06 -12.61 -39.14
C ASP A 399 -54.08 -11.52 -39.64
N TRP A 400 -53.41 -11.64 -40.80
CA TRP A 400 -53.89 -11.91 -42.18
C TRP A 400 -52.80 -12.55 -43.07
#